data_AF-A0AAU4EIP3-F1
#
_entry.id   AF-A0AAU4EIP3-F1
#
_cell.length_a   1.000
_cell.length_b   1.000
_cell.length_c   1.000
_cell.angle_alpha   90.00
_cell.angle_beta   90.00
_cell.angle_gamma   90.00
#
_symmetry.space_group_name_H-M   'P 1'
#
loop_
_entity.id
_entity.type
_entity.pdbx_description
1 polymer ?
#
loop_
_entity_poly.entity_id
_entity_poly.type
_entity_poly.pdbx_seq_one_letter_code
_entity_poly.pdbx_strand_id
1 'polypeptide(L)'
;MNSGNTTAGVRFLLSLIEQDDAAVVRRRLGIGAPEPLTDAGAAWELDRLDSPRSVLLWMLERDDPGTNRLVFHQSRVGNELKRDILRGLPFGTATGPLPVEIDCGRPYCSHAEPDVPVSRHGLIGGLREARTMGSGRVAARAVGKPDWAEVAEADRLEPLPGFARWALGTRIDCPPELRERFCSHPKFRNRFRRAGIVEPREYVELGRPPRDVLAVLYFGTRLFPHRAGEVAAVLTPLVRTEIGANPDAWAVLAQLLPTFAGTVPELVATSGAITRV
;
A
#
# COMPACT_ATOMS: atom_id res chain seq x y z
N MET A 1 0.16 -17.67 18.01
CA MET A 1 1.26 -17.44 17.05
C MET A 1 0.64 -17.38 15.65
N ASN A 2 0.80 -16.28 14.91
CA ASN A 2 0.26 -16.13 13.56
C ASN A 2 1.10 -16.91 12.53
N SER A 3 0.99 -18.24 12.53
CA SER A 3 1.63 -19.11 11.54
C SER A 3 1.29 -18.70 10.10
N GLY A 4 0.08 -18.19 9.87
CA GLY A 4 -0.40 -17.75 8.55
C GLY A 4 0.48 -16.69 7.89
N ASN A 5 0.93 -15.65 8.61
CA ASN A 5 1.76 -14.57 8.05
C ASN A 5 3.13 -15.10 7.60
N THR A 6 3.74 -15.96 8.42
CA THR A 6 5.03 -16.59 8.12
C THR A 6 4.93 -17.43 6.85
N THR A 7 3.90 -18.27 6.74
CA THR A 7 3.69 -19.09 5.54
C THR A 7 3.41 -18.24 4.30
N ALA A 8 2.60 -17.18 4.42
CA ALA A 8 2.35 -16.23 3.33
C ALA A 8 3.66 -15.58 2.85
N GLY A 9 4.50 -15.13 3.79
CA GLY A 9 5.76 -14.49 3.45
C GLY A 9 6.77 -15.42 2.76
N VAL A 10 6.90 -16.66 3.24
CA VAL A 10 7.73 -17.68 2.55
C VAL A 10 7.18 -17.99 1.16
N ARG A 11 5.85 -18.09 0.99
CA ARG A 11 5.22 -18.33 -0.31
C ARG A 11 5.50 -17.21 -1.32
N PHE A 12 5.50 -15.96 -0.89
CA PHE A 12 5.87 -14.83 -1.75
C PHE A 12 7.33 -14.93 -2.20
N LEU A 13 8.27 -15.21 -1.30
CA LEU A 13 9.68 -15.35 -1.70
C LEU A 13 9.90 -16.55 -2.62
N LEU A 14 9.19 -17.66 -2.39
CA LEU A 14 9.24 -18.83 -3.26
C LEU A 14 8.69 -18.58 -4.67
N SER A 15 7.85 -17.56 -4.87
CA SER A 15 7.43 -17.18 -6.24
C SER A 15 8.50 -16.40 -7.01
N LEU A 16 9.65 -16.09 -6.41
CA LEU A 16 10.75 -15.35 -7.02
C LEU A 16 11.87 -16.24 -7.59
N ILE A 17 11.81 -17.55 -7.32
CA ILE A 17 12.74 -18.57 -7.86
C ILE A 17 12.04 -19.46 -8.89
N GLU A 18 12.80 -20.32 -9.57
CA GLU A 18 12.25 -21.24 -10.57
C GLU A 18 11.21 -22.19 -9.94
N GLN A 19 10.19 -22.55 -10.71
CA GLN A 19 9.04 -23.30 -10.18
C GLN A 19 9.42 -24.69 -9.64
N ASP A 20 10.37 -25.36 -10.29
CA ASP A 20 10.86 -26.68 -9.88
C ASP A 20 11.63 -26.61 -8.55
N ASP A 21 12.49 -25.61 -8.39
CA ASP A 21 13.22 -25.34 -7.14
C ASP A 21 12.24 -24.99 -6.02
N ALA A 22 11.27 -24.11 -6.29
CA ALA A 22 10.23 -23.77 -5.34
C ALA A 22 9.43 -25.01 -4.90
N ALA A 23 9.14 -25.94 -5.81
CA ALA A 23 8.43 -27.17 -5.50
C ALA A 23 9.25 -28.09 -4.58
N VAL A 24 10.57 -28.21 -4.80
CA VAL A 24 11.49 -28.95 -3.91
C VAL A 24 11.47 -28.35 -2.51
N VAL A 25 11.64 -27.04 -2.40
CA VAL A 25 11.67 -26.34 -1.11
C VAL A 25 10.33 -26.46 -0.36
N ARG A 26 9.19 -26.30 -1.05
CA ARG A 26 7.86 -26.49 -0.45
C ARG A 26 7.70 -27.88 0.16
N ARG A 27 8.10 -28.92 -0.58
CA ARG A 27 8.07 -30.31 -0.06
C ARG A 27 8.95 -30.45 1.18
N ARG A 28 10.16 -29.91 1.15
CA ARG A 28 11.11 -29.98 2.28
C ARG A 28 10.58 -29.27 3.53
N LEU A 29 9.99 -28.10 3.37
CA LEU A 29 9.46 -27.30 4.48
C LEU A 29 8.06 -27.71 4.94
N GLY A 30 7.43 -28.69 4.27
CA GLY A 30 6.04 -29.07 4.56
C GLY A 30 5.02 -27.96 4.24
N ILE A 31 5.37 -27.05 3.32
CA ILE A 31 4.48 -25.95 2.90
C ILE A 31 3.54 -26.48 1.82
N GLY A 32 2.30 -26.77 2.20
CA GLY A 32 1.25 -27.18 1.27
C GLY A 32 0.89 -26.11 0.23
N ALA A 33 0.09 -26.51 -0.75
CA ALA A 33 -0.49 -25.58 -1.73
C ALA A 33 -1.21 -24.42 -1.02
N PRO A 34 -1.19 -23.21 -1.58
CA PRO A 34 -1.95 -22.10 -1.03
C PRO A 34 -3.44 -22.46 -1.04
N GLU A 35 -4.10 -22.23 0.09
CA GLU A 35 -5.56 -22.28 0.12
C GLU A 35 -6.11 -21.19 -0.82
N PRO A 36 -7.16 -21.48 -1.59
CA PRO A 36 -7.77 -20.48 -2.45
C PRO A 36 -8.37 -19.36 -1.59
N LEU A 37 -7.75 -18.18 -1.63
CA LEU A 37 -8.24 -17.00 -0.95
C LEU A 37 -9.02 -16.11 -1.92
N THR A 38 -10.23 -15.71 -1.53
CA THR A 38 -11.03 -14.74 -2.27
C THR A 38 -10.42 -13.34 -2.15
N ASP A 39 -10.76 -12.42 -3.07
CA ASP A 39 -10.29 -11.02 -2.97
C ASP A 39 -10.74 -10.37 -1.65
N ALA A 40 -11.97 -10.66 -1.20
CA ALA A 40 -12.47 -10.21 0.10
C ALA A 40 -11.66 -10.76 1.28
N GLY A 41 -11.28 -12.05 1.23
CA GLY A 41 -10.42 -12.66 2.24
C GLY A 41 -9.02 -12.02 2.27
N ALA A 42 -8.42 -11.76 1.10
CA ALA A 42 -7.14 -11.08 1.00
C ALA A 42 -7.21 -9.63 1.54
N ALA A 43 -8.28 -8.90 1.23
CA ALA A 43 -8.48 -7.53 1.71
C ALA A 43 -8.69 -7.47 3.22
N TRP A 44 -9.35 -8.49 3.80
CA TRP A 44 -9.49 -8.63 5.25
C TRP A 44 -8.14 -8.91 5.93
N GLU A 45 -7.31 -9.78 5.35
CA GLU A 45 -5.97 -10.03 5.87
C GLU A 45 -5.08 -8.79 5.83
N LEU A 46 -5.15 -7.98 4.77
CA LEU A 46 -4.42 -6.71 4.69
C LEU A 46 -4.84 -5.71 5.79
N ASP A 47 -6.13 -5.63 6.12
CA ASP A 47 -6.60 -4.79 7.22
C ASP A 47 -6.10 -5.31 8.57
N ARG A 48 -6.15 -6.64 8.78
CA ARG A 48 -5.63 -7.29 9.99
C ARG A 48 -4.12 -7.09 10.20
N LEU A 49 -3.37 -6.97 9.10
CA LEU A 49 -1.92 -6.69 9.11
C LEU A 49 -1.58 -5.23 9.43
N ASP A 50 -2.57 -4.35 9.60
CA ASP A 50 -2.39 -2.90 9.67
C ASP A 50 -1.48 -2.37 8.54
N SER A 51 -1.73 -2.85 7.32
CA SER A 51 -0.93 -2.50 6.14
C SER A 51 -0.83 -0.98 5.95
N PRO A 52 0.28 -0.42 5.44
CA PRO A 52 0.36 1.03 5.21
C PRO A 52 -0.79 1.55 4.36
N ARG A 53 -1.23 2.81 4.58
CA ARG A 53 -2.31 3.41 3.79
C ARG A 53 -2.01 3.45 2.29
N SER A 54 -0.75 3.53 1.87
CA SER A 54 -0.35 3.40 0.47
C SER A 54 -0.85 2.11 -0.19
N VAL A 55 -1.02 1.01 0.56
CA VAL A 55 -1.55 -0.25 0.02
C VAL A 55 -2.96 -0.06 -0.55
N LEU A 56 -3.77 0.82 0.06
CA LEU A 56 -5.10 1.14 -0.45
C LEU A 56 -5.01 1.85 -1.81
N LEU A 57 -4.03 2.73 -2.00
CA LEU A 57 -3.79 3.35 -3.30
C LEU A 57 -3.32 2.31 -4.31
N TRP A 58 -2.38 1.43 -3.96
CA TRP A 58 -1.90 0.37 -4.84
C TRP A 58 -3.03 -0.55 -5.32
N MET A 59 -4.00 -0.83 -4.44
CA MET A 59 -5.22 -1.56 -4.80
C MET A 59 -6.08 -0.76 -5.79
N LEU A 60 -6.31 0.53 -5.54
CA LEU A 60 -7.10 1.38 -6.43
C LEU A 60 -6.45 1.54 -7.81
N GLU A 61 -5.11 1.60 -7.89
CA GLU A 61 -4.36 1.68 -9.15
C GLU A 61 -4.56 0.50 -10.10
N ARG A 62 -5.17 -0.60 -9.62
CA ARG A 62 -5.60 -1.72 -10.46
C ARG A 62 -6.75 -1.33 -11.40
N ASP A 63 -7.49 -0.26 -11.10
CA ASP A 63 -8.66 0.21 -11.85
C ASP A 63 -9.74 -0.88 -12.06
N ASP A 64 -9.92 -1.71 -11.05
CA ASP A 64 -10.83 -2.85 -11.05
C ASP A 64 -12.03 -2.55 -10.12
N PRO A 65 -13.28 -2.53 -10.63
CA PRO A 65 -14.48 -2.21 -9.83
C PRO A 65 -14.62 -3.06 -8.56
N GLY A 66 -14.34 -4.37 -8.64
CA GLY A 66 -14.37 -5.27 -7.49
C GLY A 66 -13.34 -4.92 -6.43
N THR A 67 -12.15 -4.49 -6.83
CA THR A 67 -11.09 -4.01 -5.93
C THR A 67 -11.46 -2.66 -5.31
N ASN A 68 -12.02 -1.74 -6.10
CA ASN A 68 -12.53 -0.46 -5.61
C ASN A 68 -13.62 -0.65 -4.55
N ARG A 69 -14.51 -1.64 -4.73
CA ARG A 69 -15.51 -2.04 -3.72
C ARG A 69 -14.85 -2.44 -2.41
N LEU A 70 -13.82 -3.28 -2.47
CA LEU A 70 -13.10 -3.73 -1.27
C LEU A 70 -12.46 -2.55 -0.54
N VAL A 71 -11.80 -1.65 -1.28
CA VAL A 71 -11.20 -0.43 -0.71
C VAL A 71 -12.25 0.47 -0.09
N PHE A 72 -13.41 0.68 -0.74
CA PHE A 72 -14.48 1.53 -0.22
C PHE A 72 -14.94 1.13 1.20
N HIS A 73 -14.93 -0.17 1.51
CA HIS A 73 -15.33 -0.70 2.83
C HIS A 73 -14.22 -0.70 3.88
N GLN A 74 -13.00 -0.32 3.54
CA GLN A 74 -11.91 -0.21 4.50
C GLN A 74 -12.12 1.00 5.42
N SER A 75 -11.98 0.77 6.73
CA SER A 75 -12.18 1.81 7.76
C SER A 75 -11.20 2.99 7.62
N ARG A 76 -10.04 2.74 7.00
CA ARG A 76 -8.93 3.68 6.83
C ARG A 76 -9.06 4.57 5.58
N VAL A 77 -10.06 4.34 4.74
CA VAL A 77 -10.34 5.14 3.54
C VAL A 77 -11.18 6.35 3.92
N GLY A 78 -10.66 7.55 3.61
CA GLY A 78 -11.33 8.82 3.87
C GLY A 78 -12.47 9.09 2.90
N ASN A 79 -13.36 10.00 3.29
CA ASN A 79 -14.54 10.39 2.50
C ASN A 79 -14.18 10.93 1.12
N GLU A 80 -13.04 11.62 1.01
CA GLU A 80 -12.48 12.12 -0.23
C GLU A 80 -12.28 11.01 -1.28
N LEU A 81 -11.74 9.88 -0.88
CA LEU A 81 -11.50 8.73 -1.76
C LEU A 81 -12.77 7.94 -2.01
N LYS A 82 -13.63 7.81 -0.99
CA LYS A 82 -14.95 7.18 -1.16
C LYS A 82 -15.78 7.91 -2.20
N ARG A 83 -15.75 9.24 -2.19
CA ARG A 83 -16.38 10.09 -3.20
C ARG A 83 -15.78 9.82 -4.59
N ASP A 84 -14.47 9.78 -4.71
CA ASP A 84 -13.80 9.55 -5.99
C ASP A 84 -14.09 8.13 -6.54
N ILE A 85 -14.14 7.11 -5.68
CA ILE A 85 -14.59 5.75 -6.03
C ILE A 85 -16.04 5.73 -6.50
N LEU A 86 -16.95 6.40 -5.77
CA LEU A 86 -18.38 6.50 -6.11
C LEU A 86 -18.64 7.23 -7.44
N ARG A 87 -17.72 8.11 -7.84
CA ARG A 87 -17.75 8.79 -9.14
C ARG A 87 -17.08 7.98 -10.25
N GLY A 88 -16.59 6.78 -9.95
CA GLY A 88 -15.90 5.92 -10.91
C GLY A 88 -14.56 6.46 -11.37
N LEU A 89 -13.90 7.33 -10.59
CA LEU A 89 -12.62 7.90 -11.03
C LEU A 89 -11.53 6.81 -11.03
N PRO A 90 -10.82 6.60 -12.15
CA PRO A 90 -9.72 5.65 -12.19
C PRO A 90 -8.55 6.19 -11.36
N PHE A 91 -7.82 5.31 -10.68
CA PHE A 91 -6.61 5.64 -9.91
C PHE A 91 -5.33 5.29 -10.67
N GLY A 92 -5.36 4.29 -11.54
CA GLY A 92 -4.27 3.86 -12.41
C GLY A 92 -4.34 4.48 -13.80
N THR A 93 -4.20 3.65 -14.83
CA THR A 93 -4.07 4.04 -16.25
C THR A 93 -5.35 3.89 -17.07
N ALA A 94 -6.44 3.41 -16.47
CA ALA A 94 -7.71 3.28 -17.17
C ALA A 94 -8.23 4.65 -17.64
N THR A 95 -8.96 4.63 -18.76
CA THR A 95 -9.56 5.84 -19.35
C THR A 95 -11.07 5.84 -19.13
N GLY A 96 -11.61 7.01 -18.79
CA GLY A 96 -13.02 7.18 -18.50
C GLY A 96 -13.44 6.69 -17.10
N PRO A 97 -14.73 6.84 -16.76
CA PRO A 97 -15.25 6.39 -15.49
C PRO A 97 -15.35 4.85 -15.45
N LEU A 98 -14.92 4.27 -14.34
CA LEU A 98 -15.07 2.86 -14.03
C LEU A 98 -16.51 2.55 -13.59
N PRO A 99 -17.02 1.34 -13.85
CA PRO A 99 -18.23 0.86 -13.21
C PRO A 99 -18.14 0.94 -11.68
N VAL A 100 -19.22 1.38 -11.04
CA VAL A 100 -19.30 1.54 -9.59
C VAL A 100 -20.08 0.36 -9.02
N GLU A 101 -19.35 -0.60 -8.48
CA GLU A 101 -19.92 -1.77 -7.81
C GLU A 101 -19.84 -1.57 -6.30
N ILE A 102 -20.92 -1.12 -5.67
CA ILE A 102 -20.96 -1.02 -4.22
C ILE A 102 -22.20 -1.74 -3.70
N ASP A 103 -22.00 -3.02 -3.46
CA ASP A 103 -22.82 -3.84 -2.59
C ASP A 103 -22.01 -4.13 -1.32
N CYS A 104 -22.68 -4.27 -0.19
CA CYS A 104 -21.98 -4.66 1.04
C CYS A 104 -22.74 -5.66 1.89
N GLY A 105 -23.90 -6.16 1.43
CA GLY A 105 -24.71 -7.18 2.11
C GLY A 105 -25.10 -6.87 3.56
N ARG A 106 -24.71 -5.70 4.09
CA ARG A 106 -24.86 -5.29 5.49
C ARG A 106 -25.98 -4.25 5.58
N PRO A 107 -26.95 -4.43 6.48
CA PRO A 107 -28.16 -3.59 6.53
C PRO A 107 -27.95 -2.11 6.90
N TYR A 108 -26.72 -1.67 7.20
CA TYR A 108 -26.42 -0.30 7.64
C TYR A 108 -25.28 0.37 6.87
N CYS A 109 -24.90 -0.22 5.75
CA CYS A 109 -23.81 0.28 4.97
C CYS A 109 -24.35 1.28 3.94
N SER A 110 -23.94 2.54 4.10
CA SER A 110 -24.35 3.64 3.23
C SER A 110 -23.43 3.75 2.03
N HIS A 111 -24.03 3.85 0.85
CA HIS A 111 -23.36 4.14 -0.42
C HIS A 111 -23.68 5.55 -0.93
N ALA A 112 -24.27 6.39 -0.08
CA ALA A 112 -24.45 7.79 -0.42
C ALA A 112 -23.07 8.45 -0.57
N GLU A 113 -22.95 9.33 -1.56
CA GLU A 113 -21.75 10.17 -1.70
C GLU A 113 -21.54 10.94 -0.40
N PRO A 114 -20.34 10.83 0.23
CA PRO A 114 -20.08 11.57 1.46
C PRO A 114 -20.22 13.07 1.23
N ASP A 115 -20.90 13.75 2.14
CA ASP A 115 -20.88 15.21 2.17
C ASP A 115 -19.48 15.69 2.57
N VAL A 116 -18.82 16.38 1.66
CA VAL A 116 -17.48 16.92 1.85
C VAL A 116 -17.59 18.45 1.78
N PRO A 117 -17.49 19.15 2.93
CA PRO A 117 -17.70 20.58 2.96
C PRO A 117 -16.64 21.32 2.15
N VAL A 118 -17.09 22.20 1.26
CA VAL A 118 -16.24 23.15 0.53
C VAL A 118 -16.36 24.51 1.20
N SER A 119 -15.23 25.22 1.37
CA SER A 119 -15.26 26.59 1.91
C SER A 119 -16.13 27.48 1.00
N ARG A 120 -16.78 28.48 1.59
CA ARG A 120 -17.48 29.55 0.83
C ARG A 120 -16.55 30.28 -0.15
N HIS A 121 -15.23 30.20 0.06
CA HIS A 121 -14.20 30.75 -0.82
C HIS A 121 -13.71 29.75 -1.89
N GLY A 122 -14.44 28.64 -2.09
CA GLY A 122 -14.05 27.57 -3.01
C GLY A 122 -12.93 26.68 -2.46
N LEU A 123 -12.46 25.75 -3.29
CA LEU A 123 -11.46 24.74 -2.94
C LEU A 123 -10.12 25.40 -2.57
N ILE A 124 -9.56 26.22 -3.48
CA ILE A 124 -8.28 26.90 -3.25
C ILE A 124 -8.38 27.94 -2.13
N GLY A 125 -9.48 28.70 -2.06
CA GLY A 125 -9.71 29.66 -0.99
C GLY A 125 -9.73 28.98 0.39
N GLY A 126 -10.42 27.84 0.52
CA GLY A 126 -10.41 27.06 1.76
C GLY A 126 -9.01 26.56 2.16
N LEU A 127 -8.20 26.12 1.20
CA LEU A 127 -6.80 25.75 1.46
C LEU A 127 -5.96 26.96 1.91
N ARG A 128 -6.15 28.13 1.28
CA ARG A 128 -5.45 29.37 1.64
C ARG A 128 -5.86 29.93 3.00
N GLU A 129 -7.06 29.63 3.47
CA GLU A 129 -7.55 30.03 4.80
C GLU A 129 -7.10 29.10 5.93
N ALA A 130 -6.44 27.98 5.64
CA ALA A 130 -6.01 27.03 6.67
C ALA A 130 -4.97 27.65 7.61
N ARG A 131 -5.38 27.97 8.85
CA ARG A 131 -4.51 28.51 9.92
C ARG A 131 -4.13 27.48 10.98
N THR A 132 -4.75 26.31 10.97
CA THR A 132 -4.47 25.21 11.90
C THR A 132 -4.43 23.87 11.15
N MET A 133 -3.95 22.82 11.81
CA MET A 133 -4.03 21.47 11.25
C MET A 133 -5.46 20.95 11.09
N GLY A 134 -6.39 21.34 11.98
CA GLY A 134 -7.80 20.99 11.85
C GLY A 134 -8.38 21.59 10.57
N SER A 135 -8.23 22.90 10.38
CA SER A 135 -8.71 23.58 9.16
C SER A 135 -8.01 23.08 7.89
N GLY A 136 -6.70 22.78 7.96
CA GLY A 136 -5.95 22.21 6.83
C GLY A 136 -6.48 20.85 6.40
N ARG A 137 -6.79 19.96 7.34
CA ARG A 137 -7.40 18.65 7.05
C ARG A 137 -8.81 18.77 6.48
N VAL A 138 -9.64 19.66 7.02
CA VAL A 138 -10.99 19.90 6.51
C VAL A 138 -10.92 20.41 5.07
N ALA A 139 -10.11 21.43 4.79
CA ALA A 139 -9.94 21.96 3.44
C ALA A 139 -9.34 20.92 2.49
N ALA A 140 -8.35 20.14 2.93
CA ALA A 140 -7.74 19.09 2.11
C ALA A 140 -8.71 17.98 1.73
N ARG A 141 -9.75 17.68 2.52
CA ARG A 141 -10.77 16.68 2.16
C ARG A 141 -11.60 17.10 0.95
N ALA A 142 -11.80 18.41 0.74
CA ALA A 142 -12.54 18.93 -0.40
C ALA A 142 -11.88 18.56 -1.74
N VAL A 143 -10.56 18.39 -1.76
CA VAL A 143 -9.77 18.00 -2.94
C VAL A 143 -10.09 16.56 -3.32
N GLY A 144 -10.63 16.36 -4.52
CA GLY A 144 -10.73 15.06 -5.19
C GLY A 144 -9.62 14.88 -6.21
N LYS A 145 -9.54 13.68 -6.80
CA LYS A 145 -8.56 13.36 -7.83
C LYS A 145 -8.48 14.37 -8.99
N PRO A 146 -9.59 14.92 -9.55
CA PRO A 146 -9.52 15.87 -10.66
C PRO A 146 -8.92 17.23 -10.28
N ASP A 147 -8.94 17.58 -9.00
CA ASP A 147 -8.56 18.91 -8.51
C ASP A 147 -7.04 19.06 -8.31
N TRP A 148 -6.28 17.97 -8.37
CA TRP A 148 -4.83 17.99 -8.10
C TRP A 148 -4.05 18.92 -9.04
N ALA A 149 -4.47 19.05 -10.30
CA ALA A 149 -3.85 19.97 -11.25
C ALA A 149 -4.06 21.43 -10.84
N GLU A 150 -5.28 21.78 -10.43
CA GLU A 150 -5.61 23.13 -9.92
C GLU A 150 -4.84 23.44 -8.64
N VAL A 151 -4.74 22.48 -7.71
CA VAL A 151 -3.97 22.62 -6.47
C VAL A 151 -2.49 22.83 -6.76
N ALA A 152 -1.91 22.05 -7.68
CA ALA A 152 -0.50 22.17 -8.06
C ALA A 152 -0.16 23.52 -8.69
N GLU A 153 -1.09 24.04 -9.52
CA GLU A 153 -0.98 25.34 -10.15
C GLU A 153 -1.13 26.49 -9.15
N ALA A 154 -2.14 26.43 -8.28
CA ALA A 154 -2.36 27.41 -7.23
C ALA A 154 -1.14 27.53 -6.30
N ASP A 155 -0.55 26.40 -5.89
CA ASP A 155 0.66 26.37 -5.07
C ASP A 155 1.90 26.91 -5.80
N ARG A 156 1.96 26.75 -7.13
CA ARG A 156 3.05 27.26 -7.96
C ARG A 156 2.98 28.79 -8.08
N LEU A 157 1.78 29.33 -8.26
CA LEU A 157 1.55 30.78 -8.36
C LEU A 157 1.73 31.46 -7.00
N GLU A 158 1.16 30.88 -5.94
CA GLU A 158 1.25 31.39 -4.58
C GLU A 158 1.32 30.21 -3.60
N PRO A 159 2.48 29.99 -2.94
CA PRO A 159 2.67 28.92 -1.99
C PRO A 159 1.51 28.75 -1.00
N LEU A 160 0.90 27.55 -0.96
CA LEU A 160 -0.15 27.25 0.00
C LEU A 160 0.39 27.32 1.44
N PRO A 161 -0.45 27.67 2.43
CA PRO A 161 -0.05 27.66 3.83
C PRO A 161 0.50 26.30 4.28
N GLY A 162 1.49 26.30 5.18
CA GLY A 162 2.18 25.07 5.60
C GLY A 162 1.24 23.98 6.16
N PHE A 163 0.15 24.35 6.84
CA PHE A 163 -0.85 23.39 7.32
C PHE A 163 -1.66 22.75 6.18
N ALA A 164 -1.96 23.49 5.11
CA ALA A 164 -2.63 22.95 3.93
C ALA A 164 -1.70 22.02 3.15
N ARG A 165 -0.46 22.45 2.87
CA ARG A 165 0.58 21.62 2.24
C ARG A 165 0.81 20.32 3.02
N TRP A 166 0.84 20.39 4.35
CA TRP A 166 0.97 19.20 5.19
C TRP A 166 -0.25 18.28 5.04
N ALA A 167 -1.46 18.80 5.21
CA ALA A 167 -2.67 17.98 5.09
C ALA A 167 -2.75 17.28 3.72
N LEU A 168 -2.48 18.00 2.63
CA LEU A 168 -2.43 17.46 1.27
C LEU A 168 -1.32 16.43 1.08
N GLY A 169 -0.09 16.73 1.51
CA GLY A 169 1.05 15.82 1.37
C GLY A 169 0.87 14.46 2.07
N THR A 170 0.08 14.42 3.15
CA THR A 170 -0.24 13.16 3.87
C THR A 170 -1.41 12.37 3.30
N ARG A 171 -2.03 12.83 2.20
CA ARG A 171 -3.02 12.04 1.48
C ARG A 171 -2.32 10.99 0.62
N ILE A 172 -2.91 9.79 0.56
CA ILE A 172 -2.35 8.70 -0.24
C ILE A 172 -2.37 9.05 -1.72
N ASP A 173 -3.42 9.72 -2.20
CA ASP A 173 -3.62 10.11 -3.59
C ASP A 173 -2.94 11.43 -3.99
N CYS A 174 -2.15 12.05 -3.11
CA CYS A 174 -1.35 13.22 -3.47
C CYS A 174 -0.29 12.83 -4.53
N PRO A 175 -0.24 13.50 -5.69
CA PRO A 175 0.74 13.20 -6.73
C PRO A 175 2.18 13.24 -6.19
N PRO A 176 3.07 12.30 -6.55
CA PRO A 176 4.43 12.23 -6.03
C PRO A 176 5.23 13.54 -6.19
N GLU A 177 5.12 14.18 -7.35
CA GLU A 177 5.82 15.42 -7.70
C GLU A 177 5.33 16.59 -6.82
N LEU A 178 4.03 16.63 -6.55
CA LEU A 178 3.42 17.64 -5.69
C LEU A 178 3.77 17.38 -4.22
N ARG A 179 3.78 16.11 -3.80
CA ARG A 179 4.19 15.69 -2.45
C ARG A 179 5.64 16.08 -2.18
N GLU A 180 6.55 15.89 -3.13
CA GLU A 180 7.95 16.29 -3.02
C GLU A 180 8.08 17.81 -2.84
N ARG A 181 7.37 18.61 -3.65
CA ARG A 181 7.32 20.07 -3.53
C ARG A 181 6.81 20.55 -2.17
N PHE A 182 5.77 19.91 -1.63
CA PHE A 182 5.23 20.27 -0.32
C PHE A 182 6.21 19.99 0.82
N CYS A 183 7.19 19.10 0.64
CA CYS A 183 7.87 18.41 1.72
C CYS A 183 9.40 18.31 1.55
N SER A 184 10.05 19.42 1.21
CA SER A 184 11.52 19.51 1.11
C SER A 184 12.26 19.31 2.45
N HIS A 185 11.59 19.38 3.61
CA HIS A 185 12.23 19.24 4.93
C HIS A 185 12.23 17.78 5.45
N PRO A 186 13.35 17.26 5.99
CA PRO A 186 13.44 15.92 6.62
C PRO A 186 12.35 15.56 7.65
N LYS A 187 11.76 16.54 8.35
CA LYS A 187 10.67 16.31 9.32
C LYS A 187 9.42 15.71 8.65
N PHE A 188 9.24 15.90 7.35
CA PHE A 188 8.10 15.34 6.61
C PHE A 188 8.26 13.84 6.31
N ARG A 189 9.47 13.33 6.09
CA ARG A 189 9.72 11.89 5.82
C ARG A 189 9.21 11.01 6.97
N ASN A 190 9.55 11.34 8.21
CA ASN A 190 9.07 10.59 9.37
C ASN A 190 7.53 10.67 9.50
N ARG A 191 6.93 11.81 9.15
CA ARG A 191 5.47 12.00 9.20
C ARG A 191 4.75 11.20 8.12
N PHE A 192 5.31 11.10 6.92
CA PHE A 192 4.78 10.26 5.85
C PHE A 192 4.77 8.80 6.23
N ARG A 193 5.88 8.31 6.79
CA ARG A 193 5.94 6.96 7.35
C ARG A 193 4.86 6.73 8.41
N ARG A 194 4.69 7.65 9.36
CA ARG A 194 3.62 7.58 10.38
C ARG A 194 2.22 7.69 9.80
N ALA A 195 2.06 8.35 8.65
CA ALA A 195 0.80 8.43 7.92
C ALA A 195 0.57 7.20 7.01
N GLY A 196 1.49 6.22 7.01
CA GLY A 196 1.41 5.04 6.15
C GLY A 196 1.62 5.35 4.67
N ILE A 197 2.27 6.47 4.35
CA ILE A 197 2.66 6.85 2.99
C ILE A 197 4.07 6.32 2.74
N VAL A 198 4.16 5.34 1.86
CA VAL A 198 5.40 4.65 1.48
C VAL A 198 5.33 4.25 0.01
N GLU A 199 6.48 4.31 -0.68
CA GLU A 199 6.63 3.78 -2.04
C GLU A 199 6.88 2.27 -2.01
N PRO A 200 6.46 1.47 -3.02
CA PRO A 200 6.62 0.01 -3.01
C PRO A 200 8.05 -0.45 -2.72
N ARG A 201 9.03 0.20 -3.35
CA ARG A 201 10.46 -0.09 -3.14
C ARG A 201 10.92 0.25 -1.72
N GLU A 202 10.56 1.42 -1.20
CA GLU A 202 10.90 1.80 0.18
C GLU A 202 10.26 0.84 1.18
N TYR A 203 9.03 0.38 0.91
CA TYR A 203 8.30 -0.54 1.78
C TYR A 203 9.02 -1.86 1.95
N VAL A 204 9.59 -2.43 0.88
CA VAL A 204 10.34 -3.69 0.97
C VAL A 204 11.74 -3.52 1.57
N GLU A 205 12.41 -2.41 1.26
CA GLU A 205 13.78 -2.14 1.71
C GLU A 205 13.84 -1.80 3.20
N LEU A 206 12.87 -1.02 3.69
CA LEU A 206 12.88 -0.45 5.04
C LEU A 206 11.75 -0.97 5.95
N GLY A 207 10.75 -1.64 5.38
CA GLY A 207 9.60 -2.14 6.13
C GLY A 207 9.98 -3.20 7.15
N ARG A 208 9.31 -3.14 8.31
CA ARG A 208 9.51 -4.06 9.43
C ARG A 208 8.17 -4.35 10.13
N PRO A 209 7.96 -5.57 10.66
CA PRO A 209 8.86 -6.73 10.53
C PRO A 209 8.70 -7.43 9.16
N PRO A 210 9.70 -8.23 8.71
CA PRO A 210 9.69 -8.83 7.37
C PRO A 210 8.48 -9.74 7.11
N ARG A 211 8.02 -10.45 8.15
CA ARG A 211 6.82 -11.31 8.07
C ARG A 211 5.56 -10.55 7.63
N ASP A 212 5.39 -9.30 8.08
CA ASP A 212 4.20 -8.53 7.78
C ASP A 212 4.35 -7.86 6.41
N VAL A 213 5.55 -7.37 6.07
CA VAL A 213 5.88 -6.87 4.72
C VAL A 213 5.65 -7.94 3.66
N LEU A 214 6.20 -9.14 3.85
CA LEU A 214 6.07 -10.23 2.89
C LEU A 214 4.64 -10.77 2.82
N ALA A 215 3.90 -10.77 3.94
CA ALA A 215 2.48 -11.14 3.92
C ALA A 215 1.64 -10.12 3.13
N VAL A 216 1.89 -8.81 3.28
CA VAL A 216 1.24 -7.77 2.47
C VAL A 216 1.53 -7.99 0.99
N LEU A 217 2.79 -8.25 0.63
CA LEU A 217 3.18 -8.50 -0.77
C LEU A 217 2.56 -9.79 -1.32
N TYR A 218 2.46 -10.85 -0.51
CA TYR A 218 1.78 -12.09 -0.86
C TYR A 218 0.32 -11.83 -1.27
N PHE A 219 -0.47 -11.16 -0.42
CA PHE A 219 -1.85 -10.78 -0.76
C PHE A 219 -1.90 -9.77 -1.92
N GLY A 220 -0.86 -8.95 -2.05
CA GLY A 220 -0.66 -8.00 -3.14
C GLY A 220 -0.55 -8.62 -4.51
N THR A 221 -0.02 -9.84 -4.63
CA THR A 221 0.01 -10.56 -5.92
C THR A 221 -1.37 -10.72 -6.55
N ARG A 222 -2.44 -10.66 -5.73
CA ARG A 222 -3.83 -10.72 -6.15
C ARG A 222 -4.49 -9.34 -6.22
N LEU A 223 -4.28 -8.50 -5.19
CA LEU A 223 -5.02 -7.25 -5.04
C LEU A 223 -4.38 -6.04 -5.73
N PHE A 224 -3.06 -6.04 -5.90
CA PHE A 224 -2.28 -4.97 -6.53
C PHE A 224 -1.10 -5.57 -7.33
N PRO A 225 -1.36 -6.43 -8.32
CA PRO A 225 -0.34 -7.27 -8.96
C PRO A 225 0.79 -6.46 -9.59
N HIS A 226 0.51 -5.27 -10.13
CA HIS A 226 1.53 -4.40 -10.72
C HIS A 226 2.56 -3.96 -9.68
N ARG A 227 2.12 -3.40 -8.54
CA ARG A 227 3.01 -2.95 -7.45
C ARG A 227 3.73 -4.11 -6.76
N ALA A 228 3.04 -5.25 -6.60
CA ALA A 228 3.68 -6.47 -6.09
C ALA A 228 4.78 -6.96 -7.05
N GLY A 229 4.55 -6.85 -8.37
CA GLY A 229 5.51 -7.18 -9.42
C GLY A 229 6.76 -6.27 -9.42
N GLU A 230 6.58 -4.95 -9.24
CA GLU A 230 7.70 -4.01 -9.07
C GLU A 230 8.61 -4.42 -7.90
N VAL A 231 8.02 -4.75 -6.75
CA VAL A 231 8.75 -5.20 -5.57
C VAL A 231 9.41 -6.56 -5.80
N ALA A 232 8.70 -7.49 -6.45
CA ALA A 232 9.25 -8.79 -6.82
C ALA A 232 10.50 -8.64 -7.71
N ALA A 233 10.50 -7.72 -8.67
CA ALA A 233 11.65 -7.45 -9.53
C ALA A 233 12.88 -6.96 -8.74
N VAL A 234 12.67 -6.16 -7.67
CA VAL A 234 13.76 -5.70 -6.79
C VAL A 234 14.32 -6.85 -5.94
N LEU A 235 13.47 -7.72 -5.40
CA LEU A 235 13.89 -8.81 -4.52
C LEU A 235 14.45 -10.03 -5.26
N THR A 236 14.03 -10.27 -6.49
CA THR A 236 14.36 -11.49 -7.24
C THR A 236 15.87 -11.73 -7.34
N PRO A 237 16.72 -10.75 -7.74
CA PRO A 237 18.16 -10.94 -7.78
C PRO A 237 18.74 -11.34 -6.42
N LEU A 238 18.32 -10.67 -5.34
CA LEU A 238 18.82 -10.93 -4.00
C LEU A 238 18.45 -12.34 -3.51
N VAL A 239 17.19 -12.76 -3.69
CA VAL A 239 16.74 -14.10 -3.29
C VAL A 239 17.47 -15.18 -4.07
N ARG A 240 17.65 -15.00 -5.38
CA ARG A 240 18.36 -15.95 -6.25
C ARG A 240 19.84 -16.07 -5.88
N THR A 241 20.50 -14.95 -5.57
CA THR A 241 21.92 -14.94 -5.21
C THR A 241 22.18 -15.47 -3.80
N GLU A 242 21.38 -15.07 -2.81
CA GLU A 242 21.67 -15.41 -1.41
C GLU A 242 21.13 -16.78 -0.99
N ILE A 243 19.96 -17.18 -1.50
CA ILE A 243 19.26 -18.40 -1.08
C ILE A 243 19.15 -19.40 -2.23
N GLY A 244 18.74 -18.94 -3.42
CA GLY A 244 18.57 -19.77 -4.61
C GLY A 244 17.70 -21.00 -4.34
N ALA A 245 18.17 -22.16 -4.80
CA ALA A 245 17.52 -23.46 -4.59
C ALA A 245 17.94 -24.15 -3.27
N ASN A 246 18.77 -23.53 -2.42
CA ASN A 246 19.33 -24.18 -1.24
C ASN A 246 18.26 -24.44 -0.16
N PRO A 247 17.82 -25.70 0.07
CA PRO A 247 16.73 -25.99 1.00
C PRO A 247 17.05 -25.65 2.45
N ASP A 248 18.33 -25.69 2.85
CA ASP A 248 18.75 -25.39 4.22
C ASP A 248 18.67 -23.88 4.48
N ALA A 249 19.02 -23.05 3.49
CA ALA A 249 18.89 -21.60 3.59
C ALA A 249 17.41 -21.18 3.71
N TRP A 250 16.53 -21.87 2.98
CA TRP A 250 15.09 -21.70 3.12
C TRP A 250 14.55 -22.15 4.48
N ALA A 251 15.09 -23.23 5.07
CA ALA A 251 14.72 -23.67 6.42
C ALA A 251 15.14 -22.64 7.49
N VAL A 252 16.36 -22.09 7.38
CA VAL A 252 16.83 -21.00 8.24
C VAL A 252 15.93 -19.78 8.10
N LEU A 253 15.60 -19.37 6.87
CA LEU A 253 14.69 -18.25 6.63
C LEU A 253 13.33 -18.46 7.31
N ALA A 254 12.73 -19.64 7.12
CA ALA A 254 11.42 -19.97 7.69
C ALA A 254 11.46 -19.96 9.23
N GLN A 255 12.58 -20.38 9.84
CA GLN A 255 12.77 -20.36 11.28
C GLN A 255 12.99 -18.94 11.84
N LEU A 256 13.73 -18.08 11.11
CA LEU A 256 14.02 -16.71 11.53
C LEU A 256 12.83 -15.77 11.34
N LEU A 257 12.06 -15.93 10.26
CA LEU A 257 11.00 -15.01 9.83
C LEU A 257 10.01 -14.58 10.95
N PRO A 258 9.54 -15.47 11.85
CA PRO A 258 8.62 -15.08 12.92
C PRO A 258 9.21 -14.07 13.92
N THR A 259 10.53 -14.06 14.14
CA THR A 259 11.18 -13.27 15.20
C THR A 259 12.22 -12.27 14.68
N PHE A 260 12.53 -12.29 13.38
CA PHE A 260 13.51 -11.40 12.78
C PHE A 260 13.07 -9.93 12.85
N ALA A 261 13.91 -9.08 13.46
CA ALA A 261 13.61 -7.66 13.70
C ALA A 261 14.15 -6.72 12.61
N GLY A 262 14.98 -7.24 11.69
CA GLY A 262 15.55 -6.50 10.57
C GLY A 262 14.57 -6.30 9.41
N THR A 263 15.11 -6.03 8.22
CA THR A 263 14.37 -5.83 6.97
C THR A 263 14.28 -7.12 6.15
N VAL A 264 13.49 -7.12 5.06
CA VAL A 264 13.42 -8.26 4.15
C VAL A 264 14.78 -8.57 3.51
N PRO A 265 15.53 -7.59 2.96
CA PRO A 265 16.87 -7.87 2.45
C PRO A 265 17.84 -8.44 3.49
N GLU A 266 17.83 -7.90 4.72
CA GLU A 266 18.67 -8.40 5.82
C GLU A 266 18.34 -9.85 6.18
N LEU A 267 17.05 -10.22 6.23
CA LEU A 267 16.61 -11.60 6.47
C LEU A 267 17.12 -12.54 5.38
N VAL A 268 16.99 -12.15 4.10
CA VAL A 268 17.40 -12.97 2.96
C VAL A 268 18.91 -13.20 2.99
N ALA A 269 19.70 -12.14 3.15
CA ALA A 269 21.16 -12.23 3.22
C ALA A 269 21.64 -13.04 4.44
N THR A 270 21.02 -12.85 5.61
CA THR A 270 21.36 -13.60 6.83
C THR A 270 21.11 -15.10 6.66
N SER A 271 19.98 -15.46 6.06
CA SER A 271 19.60 -16.85 5.84
C SER A 271 20.57 -17.57 4.91
N GLY A 272 21.01 -16.90 3.83
CA GLY A 272 22.01 -17.42 2.91
C GLY A 272 23.42 -17.50 3.49
N ALA A 273 23.79 -16.54 4.35
CA ALA A 273 25.10 -16.53 5.02
C ALA A 273 25.27 -17.71 5.99
N ILE A 274 24.26 -18.03 6.80
CA ILE A 274 24.32 -19.10 7.81
C ILE A 274 24.63 -20.47 7.21
N THR A 275 24.21 -20.74 5.97
CA THR A 275 24.40 -22.05 5.32
C THR A 275 25.67 -22.17 4.48
N ARG A 276 26.47 -21.12 4.40
CA ARG A 276 27.77 -21.14 3.68
C ARG A 276 28.96 -21.41 4.61
N VAL A 277 28.72 -21.44 5.93
CA VAL A 277 29.71 -21.73 6.97
C VAL A 277 29.81 -23.22 7.20
#